data_AF-A0A2D9JP73-F1
#
_entry.id   AF-A0A2D9JP73-F1
#
_cell.length_a   1.000
_cell.length_b   1.000
_cell.length_c   1.000
_cell.angle_alpha   90.00
_cell.angle_beta   90.00
_cell.angle_gamma   90.00
#
_symmetry.space_group_name_H-M   'P 1'
#
loop_
_entity.id
_entity.type
_entity.pdbx_description
1 polymer ?
#
loop_
_entity_poly.entity_id
_entity_poly.type
_entity_poly.pdbx_seq_one_letter_code
_entity_poly.pdbx_strand_id
1 'polypeptide(L)'
;MAVRMTKSWRPLTALEVDGLAGHLGVFQLGNDDGDIVQIGCANARTRFGLREMLRAALAEPPHGATCFRIESTMAYRTRYTELLQAYWHDHATLPPGNDDDPDRLGRLRPA
;
A
#
# COMPACT_ATOMS: atom_id res chain seq x y z
N MET A 1 7.82 15.01 -9.99
CA MET A 1 6.65 14.42 -9.30
C MET A 1 7.15 13.27 -8.45
N ALA A 2 7.00 13.32 -7.12
CA ALA A 2 7.55 12.27 -6.27
C ALA A 2 6.67 11.01 -6.38
N VAL A 3 7.09 10.05 -7.21
CA VAL A 3 6.34 8.80 -7.43
C VAL A 3 6.28 7.95 -6.16
N ARG A 4 7.34 7.98 -5.34
CA ARG A 4 7.43 7.22 -4.08
C ARG A 4 6.59 7.86 -2.98
N MET A 5 5.96 7.05 -2.14
CA MET A 5 5.26 7.55 -0.96
C MET A 5 6.28 7.98 0.10
N THR A 6 6.16 9.20 0.60
CA THR A 6 7.10 9.78 1.60
C THR A 6 6.48 9.91 2.99
N LYS A 7 5.21 9.54 3.15
CA LYS A 7 4.51 9.59 4.43
C LYS A 7 5.16 8.65 5.44
N SER A 8 5.17 9.09 6.70
CA SER A 8 5.75 8.35 7.81
C SER A 8 5.05 7.00 8.00
N TRP A 9 5.86 5.99 8.27
CA TRP A 9 5.37 4.70 8.75
C TRP A 9 4.74 4.85 10.13
N ARG A 10 3.67 4.10 10.36
CA ARG A 10 2.95 4.00 11.62
C ARG A 10 2.84 2.52 12.01
N PRO A 11 2.86 2.20 13.30
CA PRO A 11 2.81 0.81 13.74
C PRO A 11 1.44 0.20 13.42
N LEU A 12 1.42 -1.02 12.88
CA LEU A 12 0.20 -1.75 12.57
C LEU A 12 -0.42 -2.29 13.87
N THR A 13 -1.20 -1.44 14.54
CA THR A 13 -1.86 -1.75 15.81
C THR A 13 -3.34 -1.41 15.74
N ALA A 14 -4.16 -2.06 16.57
CA ALA A 14 -5.59 -1.78 16.65
C ALA A 14 -5.88 -0.29 16.93
N LEU A 15 -5.10 0.34 17.82
CA LEU A 15 -5.25 1.75 18.18
C LEU A 15 -5.08 2.68 16.98
N GLU A 16 -3.99 2.51 16.22
CA GLU A 16 -3.69 3.31 15.03
C GLU A 16 -4.71 3.10 13.92
N VAL A 17 -5.16 1.85 13.72
CA VAL A 17 -6.11 1.49 12.67
C VAL A 17 -7.51 1.99 12.99
N ASP A 18 -7.97 1.86 14.24
CA ASP A 18 -9.31 2.29 14.65
C ASP A 18 -9.47 3.81 14.68
N GLY A 19 -8.37 4.54 14.90
CA GLY A 19 -8.33 6.00 14.78
C GLY A 19 -8.45 6.53 13.34
N LEU A 20 -8.39 5.66 12.32
CA LEU A 20 -8.50 6.10 10.92
C LEU A 20 -9.93 6.41 10.52
N ALA A 21 -10.09 7.54 9.84
CA ALA A 21 -11.29 7.78 9.06
C ALA A 21 -11.33 6.85 7.83
N GLY A 22 -12.53 6.41 7.46
CA GLY A 22 -12.75 5.47 6.35
C GLY A 22 -12.62 6.10 4.97
N HIS A 23 -11.46 6.66 4.65
CA HIS A 23 -11.19 7.33 3.37
C HIS A 23 -10.79 6.35 2.27
N LEU A 24 -10.98 6.78 1.01
CA LEU A 24 -10.41 6.12 -0.16
C LEU A 24 -8.94 6.48 -0.31
N GLY A 25 -8.17 5.61 -0.94
CA GLY A 25 -6.76 5.88 -1.17
C GLY A 25 -5.93 4.62 -1.36
N VAL A 26 -4.64 4.76 -1.11
CA VAL A 26 -3.66 3.67 -1.17
C VAL A 26 -2.99 3.47 0.19
N PHE A 27 -2.52 2.26 0.44
CA PHE A 27 -1.72 1.93 1.61
C PHE A 27 -0.53 1.09 1.20
N GLN A 28 0.50 1.14 2.03
CA GLN A 28 1.63 0.22 1.98
C GLN A 28 1.79 -0.41 3.35
N LEU A 29 2.11 -1.70 3.34
CA LEU A 29 2.48 -2.48 4.51
C LEU A 29 3.97 -2.78 4.45
N GLY A 30 4.63 -2.69 5.59
CA GLY A 30 6.04 -3.02 5.72
C GLY A 30 6.29 -3.95 6.91
N ASN A 31 7.38 -4.70 6.84
CA ASN A 31 7.84 -5.59 7.91
C ASN A 31 8.89 -4.91 8.80
N ASP A 32 9.40 -5.64 9.80
CA ASP A 32 10.43 -5.17 10.72
C ASP A 32 11.81 -4.98 10.06
N ASP A 33 12.05 -5.64 8.93
CA ASP A 33 13.28 -5.49 8.12
C ASP A 33 13.28 -4.17 7.32
N GLY A 34 12.16 -3.46 7.28
CA GLY A 34 11.99 -2.20 6.54
C GLY A 34 11.57 -2.37 5.08
N ASP A 35 11.24 -3.59 4.67
CA ASP A 35 10.77 -3.90 3.32
C ASP A 35 9.27 -3.60 3.18
N ILE A 36 8.89 -3.15 1.99
CA ILE A 36 7.46 -3.06 1.62
C ILE A 36 7.02 -4.45 1.19
N VAL A 37 6.11 -5.04 1.97
CA VAL A 37 5.63 -6.41 1.73
C VAL A 37 4.33 -6.45 0.93
N GLN A 38 3.55 -5.36 0.97
CA GLN A 38 2.31 -5.26 0.21
C GLN A 38 1.95 -3.80 -0.06
N ILE A 39 1.43 -3.55 -1.25
CA ILE A 39 0.81 -2.29 -1.65
C ILE A 39 -0.64 -2.59 -1.99
N GLY A 40 -1.57 -1.76 -1.54
CA GLY A 40 -3.00 -1.96 -1.80
C GLY A 40 -3.76 -0.65 -1.95
N CYS A 41 -5.02 -0.75 -2.35
CA CYS A 41 -5.90 0.40 -2.44
C CYS A 41 -7.29 0.13 -1.85
N ALA A 42 -7.88 1.17 -1.26
CA ALA A 42 -9.28 1.21 -0.90
C ALA A 42 -10.04 2.00 -1.97
N ASN A 43 -10.95 1.32 -2.67
CA ASN A 43 -11.74 1.87 -3.76
C ASN A 43 -13.19 2.13 -3.34
N ALA A 44 -14.01 2.65 -4.25
CA ALA A 44 -15.40 3.01 -3.95
C ALA A 44 -16.29 1.82 -3.51
N ARG A 45 -15.85 0.57 -3.72
CA ARG A 45 -16.54 -0.65 -3.27
C ARG A 45 -16.01 -1.16 -1.92
N THR A 46 -14.89 -0.64 -1.43
CA THR A 46 -14.32 -1.01 -0.15
C THR A 46 -15.17 -0.40 0.97
N ARG A 47 -15.82 -1.24 1.76
CA ARG A 47 -16.56 -0.80 2.95
C ARG A 47 -15.56 -0.19 3.94
N PHE A 48 -15.97 0.92 4.57
CA PHE A 48 -15.14 1.71 5.50
C PHE A 48 -13.73 2.09 5.00
N GLY A 49 -13.48 2.07 3.69
CA GLY A 49 -12.25 2.56 3.06
C GLY A 49 -10.95 1.91 3.57
N LEU A 50 -9.90 2.72 3.69
CA LEU A 50 -8.56 2.31 4.13
C LEU A 50 -8.56 1.64 5.51
N ARG A 51 -9.49 2.01 6.39
CA ARG A 51 -9.60 1.41 7.72
C ARG A 51 -9.91 -0.08 7.64
N GLU A 52 -10.83 -0.50 6.78
CA GLU A 52 -11.20 -1.92 6.67
C GLU A 52 -10.04 -2.76 6.12
N MET A 53 -9.33 -2.24 5.11
CA MET A 53 -8.16 -2.91 4.55
C MET A 53 -7.05 -3.12 5.60
N LEU A 54 -6.80 -2.11 6.44
CA LEU A 54 -5.80 -2.20 7.50
C LEU A 54 -6.26 -3.05 8.68
N ARG A 55 -7.57 -3.11 8.97
CA ARG A 55 -8.11 -4.08 9.94
C ARG A 55 -7.93 -5.51 9.46
N ALA A 56 -8.16 -5.77 8.18
CA ALA A 56 -7.92 -7.08 7.59
C ALA A 56 -6.43 -7.45 7.70
N ALA A 57 -5.52 -6.53 7.35
CA ALA A 57 -4.09 -6.73 7.51
C ALA A 57 -3.65 -6.89 8.98
N LEU A 58 -4.34 -6.26 9.94
CA LEU A 58 -4.06 -6.45 11.36
C LEU A 58 -4.49 -7.85 11.84
N ALA A 59 -5.63 -8.33 11.36
CA ALA A 59 -6.16 -9.66 11.72
C ALA A 59 -5.33 -10.80 11.12
N GLU A 60 -4.85 -10.61 9.89
CA GLU A 60 -3.99 -11.54 9.17
C GLU A 60 -2.85 -10.76 8.53
N PRO A 61 -1.72 -10.56 9.25
CA PRO A 61 -0.58 -9.79 8.76
C PRO A 61 0.06 -10.43 7.53
N PRO A 62 -0.08 -9.85 6.34
CA PRO A 62 0.51 -10.43 5.14
C PRO A 62 2.03 -10.33 5.24
N HIS A 63 2.72 -11.45 5.02
CA HIS A 63 4.19 -11.52 4.95
C HIS A 63 4.90 -10.84 6.14
N GLY A 64 4.33 -10.95 7.35
CA GLY A 64 4.92 -10.38 8.56
C GLY A 64 4.85 -8.86 8.65
N ALA A 65 3.85 -8.22 8.03
CA ALA A 65 3.65 -6.79 8.14
C ALA A 65 3.50 -6.31 9.60
N THR A 66 4.30 -5.34 9.99
CA THR A 66 4.31 -4.73 11.35
C THR A 66 4.05 -3.24 11.34
N CYS A 67 4.19 -2.59 10.19
CA CYS A 67 3.93 -1.18 10.03
C CYS A 67 3.16 -0.88 8.74
N PHE A 68 2.53 0.29 8.69
CA PHE A 68 1.79 0.74 7.54
C PHE A 68 1.94 2.24 7.32
N ARG A 69 1.68 2.69 6.10
CA ARG A 69 1.48 4.09 5.77
C ARG A 69 0.39 4.23 4.73
N ILE A 70 -0.28 5.38 4.71
CA ILE A 70 -1.45 5.60 3.86
C ILE A 70 -1.37 6.91 3.10
N GLU A 71 -1.98 6.93 1.92
CA GLU A 71 -2.26 8.15 1.18
C GLU A 71 -3.73 8.19 0.78
N SER A 72 -4.49 9.07 1.44
CA SER A 72 -5.87 9.37 1.06
C SER A 72 -5.88 10.14 -0.25
N THR A 73 -6.53 9.59 -1.28
CA THR A 73 -6.61 10.18 -2.62
C THR A 73 -7.80 9.61 -3.39
N MET A 74 -8.44 10.44 -4.21
CA MET A 74 -9.48 9.99 -5.15
C MET A 74 -8.89 9.34 -6.41
N ALA A 75 -7.61 9.59 -6.70
CA ALA A 75 -6.88 8.96 -7.81
C ALA A 75 -6.22 7.63 -7.40
N TYR A 76 -6.86 6.86 -6.52
CA TYR A 76 -6.28 5.67 -5.88
C TYR A 76 -5.83 4.59 -6.88
N ARG A 77 -6.47 4.47 -8.05
CA ARG A 77 -6.06 3.50 -9.09
C ARG A 77 -4.72 3.87 -9.70
N THR A 78 -4.60 5.09 -10.22
CA THR A 78 -3.35 5.59 -10.79
C THR A 78 -2.24 5.59 -9.76
N ARG A 79 -2.54 6.04 -8.53
CA ARG A 79 -1.56 6.07 -7.44
C ARG A 79 -1.06 4.68 -7.05
N TYR A 80 -1.95 3.69 -7.02
CA TYR A 80 -1.58 2.30 -6.75
C TYR A 80 -0.62 1.77 -7.82
N THR A 81 -0.95 1.98 -9.10
CA THR A 81 -0.11 1.56 -10.22
C THR A 81 1.26 2.24 -10.18
N GLU A 82 1.31 3.55 -9.92
CA GLU A 82 2.57 4.30 -9.79
C GLU A 82 3.48 3.75 -8.69
N LEU A 83 2.91 3.42 -7.53
CA LEU A 83 3.67 2.88 -6.40
C LEU A 83 4.22 1.49 -6.69
N LEU A 84 3.43 0.62 -7.34
CA LEU A 84 3.91 -0.69 -7.77
C LEU A 84 5.01 -0.58 -8.82
N GLN A 85 4.86 0.31 -9.79
CA GLN A 85 5.89 0.55 -10.80
C GLN A 85 7.18 1.11 -10.19
N ALA A 86 7.08 1.99 -9.19
CA ALA A 86 8.25 2.48 -8.47
C ALA A 86 8.95 1.37 -7.69
N TYR A 87 8.20 0.50 -7.00
CA TYR A 87 8.78 -0.66 -6.33
C TYR A 87 9.44 -1.61 -7.34
N TRP A 88 8.76 -1.90 -8.45
CA TRP A 88 9.32 -2.76 -9.49
C TRP A 88 10.59 -2.20 -10.11
N HIS A 89 10.65 -0.89 -10.36
CA HIS A 89 11.86 -0.22 -10.83
C HIS A 89 13.03 -0.41 -9.85
N ASP A 90 12.77 -0.34 -8.54
CA ASP A 90 13.80 -0.37 -7.51
C ASP A 90 14.26 -1.80 -7.17
N HIS A 91 13.37 -2.79 -7.28
CA HIS A 91 13.61 -4.17 -6.84
C HIS A 91 13.60 -5.22 -7.97
N ALA A 92 13.24 -4.85 -9.19
CA ALA A 92 13.00 -5.75 -10.34
C ALA A 92 11.95 -6.86 -10.12
N THR A 93 11.26 -6.85 -8.98
CA THR A 93 10.12 -7.70 -8.61
C THR A 93 8.99 -6.86 -8.01
N LEU A 94 7.81 -7.46 -7.84
CA LEU A 94 6.72 -6.88 -7.04
C LEU A 94 6.85 -7.29 -5.57
N PRO A 95 6.17 -6.57 -4.65
CA PRO A 95 6.10 -6.99 -3.25
C PRO A 95 5.50 -8.40 -3.14
N PRO A 96 5.91 -9.22 -2.17
CA PRO A 96 5.40 -10.59 -2.01
C PRO A 96 3.87 -10.70 -1.92
N GLY A 97 3.20 -9.70 -1.33
CA GLY A 97 1.73 -9.65 -1.25
C GLY A 97 1.02 -9.13 -2.51
N ASN A 98 1.74 -8.93 -3.61
CA ASN A 98 1.21 -8.44 -4.88
C ASN A 98 1.54 -9.43 -6.01
N ASP A 99 0.71 -10.46 -6.17
CA ASP A 99 0.78 -11.46 -7.25
C ASP A 99 0.30 -10.92 -8.63
N ASP A 100 0.30 -9.60 -8.82
CA ASP A 100 -0.11 -9.02 -10.09
C ASP A 100 0.87 -9.44 -11.21
N ASP A 101 0.35 -9.78 -12.39
CA ASP A 101 1.19 -10.03 -13.57
C ASP A 101 1.91 -8.71 -13.94
N PRO A 102 3.25 -8.63 -13.81
CA PRO A 102 4.01 -7.41 -14.06
C PRO A 102 3.86 -6.92 -15.51
N ASP A 103 3.47 -7.79 -16.45
CA ASP A 103 3.20 -7.37 -17.84
C ASP A 103 1.95 -6.47 -17.97
N ARG A 104 1.03 -6.51 -16.99
CA ARG A 104 -0.12 -5.60 -16.91
C ARG A 104 0.22 -4.26 -16.26
N LEU A 105 1.28 -4.22 -15.46
CA LEU A 105 1.88 -3.01 -14.93
C LEU A 105 2.78 -2.41 -16.01
N GLY A 106 2.24 -1.50 -16.83
CA GLY A 106 3.06 -0.76 -17.80
C GLY A 106 4.35 -0.22 -17.14
N ARG A 107 5.48 -0.13 -17.85
CA ARG A 107 6.74 0.28 -17.20
C ARG A 107 6.80 1.79 -17.01
N LEU A 108 7.01 2.22 -15.78
CA LEU A 108 7.26 3.62 -15.45
C LEU A 108 8.76 3.89 -15.61
N ARG A 109 9.12 4.79 -16.53
CA ARG A 109 10.49 5.28 -16.69
C ARG A 109 10.57 6.64 -16.01
N PRO A 110 11.05 6.75 -14.76
CA PRO A 110 11.32 8.06 -14.19
C PRO A 110 12.41 8.74 -15.01
N ALA A 111 12.23 10.04 -15.28
CA ALA A 111 13.24 10.89 -15.91
C ALA A 111 14.39 11.21 -14.94
#